data_AF-A0A7C0WXF7-F1
#
_entry.id   AF-A0A7C0WXF7-F1
#
_cell.length_a   1.000
_cell.length_b   1.000
_cell.length_c   1.000
_cell.angle_alpha   90.00
_cell.angle_beta   90.00
_cell.angle_gamma   90.00
#
_symmetry.space_group_name_H-M   'P 1'
#
loop_
_entity.id
_entity.type
_entity.pdbx_description
1 polymer ?
#
loop_
_entity_poly.entity_id
_entity_poly.type
_entity_poly.pdbx_seq_one_letter_code
_entity_poly.pdbx_strand_id
1 'polypeptide(L)'
;AIITDLGTPTSHMASICREFAIPTVVNTGDATTVLTAGQEVTLVADSGGDCTVLQGVAHELLRRQRRGAANMRQVYEYRRQKYIMRYIAPLNLVNPLEEEFTAQRCRTFNDMIRFMHEMSVQALVEGAVRQGNGLLKFFGRQRAVRRLKIDLPLKMLLVDLGGGVAKEAGAEVTFDELTSVPLRAVLQGMMHPGVWHEEGVALRGRDLMASMTRAADLGNAGATAGYNVAVVSREYVNLSLRFGYHFSMLDCYCGDQPRNNHIFFRFVGGAASITSRSLRLRLMATVLAEYDYVLKITGDLLVARLSNIGSDEVCRILNQTGRLSVYVKQLDAQLDSEESADRLAREFLRGNYTIQP
;
A
#
# COMPACT_ATOMS: atom_id res chain seq x y z
N ALA A 1 9.92 -21.13 18.79
CA ALA A 1 8.50 -21.25 19.17
C ALA A 1 8.08 -19.92 19.78
N ILE A 2 6.80 -19.57 19.72
CA ILE A 2 6.26 -18.35 20.32
C ILE A 2 5.13 -18.73 21.27
N ILE A 3 5.13 -18.17 22.48
CA ILE A 3 4.12 -18.39 23.53
C ILE A 3 3.73 -17.00 24.00
N THR A 4 2.45 -16.64 23.95
CA THR A 4 1.97 -15.31 24.37
C THR A 4 0.71 -15.39 25.23
N ASP A 5 0.68 -14.60 26.30
CA ASP A 5 -0.47 -14.52 27.21
C ASP A 5 -1.71 -13.95 26.56
N LEU A 6 -1.51 -13.07 25.57
CA LEU A 6 -2.56 -12.39 24.83
C LEU A 6 -2.41 -12.68 23.33
N GLY A 7 -3.53 -12.56 22.62
CA GLY A 7 -3.59 -12.68 21.16
C GLY A 7 -4.63 -13.68 20.70
N THR A 8 -4.90 -13.71 19.41
CA THR A 8 -5.84 -14.67 18.80
C THR A 8 -5.13 -15.49 17.74
N PRO A 9 -5.60 -16.72 17.44
CA PRO A 9 -5.04 -17.52 16.34
C PRO A 9 -5.08 -16.79 15.00
N THR A 10 -6.00 -15.83 14.82
CA THR A 10 -6.14 -15.02 13.60
C THR A 10 -5.30 -13.73 13.59
N SER A 11 -4.57 -13.44 14.67
CA SER A 11 -3.74 -12.22 14.78
C SER A 11 -2.61 -12.18 13.75
N HIS A 12 -2.08 -10.97 13.50
CA HIS A 12 -0.96 -10.74 12.57
C HIS A 12 0.29 -11.55 12.96
N MET A 13 0.67 -11.52 14.25
CA MET A 13 1.76 -12.33 14.78
C MET A 13 1.52 -13.83 14.53
N ALA A 14 0.34 -14.35 14.87
CA ALA A 14 0.01 -15.76 14.63
C ALA A 14 0.05 -16.14 13.14
N SER A 15 -0.32 -15.21 12.26
CA SER A 15 -0.25 -15.39 10.80
C SER A 15 1.18 -15.41 10.28
N ILE A 16 2.05 -14.50 10.75
CA ILE A 16 3.48 -14.52 10.47
C ILE A 16 4.10 -15.83 10.97
N CYS A 17 3.78 -16.23 12.19
CA CYS A 17 4.27 -17.49 12.74
C CYS A 17 3.90 -18.69 11.86
N ARG A 18 2.67 -18.75 11.33
CA ARG A 18 2.26 -19.79 10.38
C ARG A 18 3.05 -19.73 9.07
N GLU A 19 3.27 -18.54 8.53
CA GLU A 19 4.03 -18.33 7.29
C GLU A 19 5.47 -18.83 7.42
N PHE A 20 6.12 -18.52 8.54
CA PHE A 20 7.48 -18.98 8.84
C PHE A 20 7.54 -20.39 9.45
N ALA A 21 6.40 -21.08 9.56
CA ALA A 21 6.27 -22.39 10.19
C ALA A 21 6.88 -22.45 11.61
N ILE A 22 6.70 -21.38 12.40
CA ILE A 22 7.11 -21.27 13.79
C ILE A 22 5.97 -21.79 14.69
N PRO A 23 6.17 -22.88 15.46
CA PRO A 23 5.18 -23.36 16.42
C PRO A 23 4.80 -22.25 17.38
N THR A 24 3.50 -21.98 17.50
CA THR A 24 2.99 -20.82 18.24
C THR A 24 1.72 -21.15 18.99
N VAL A 25 1.67 -20.76 20.26
CA VAL A 25 0.45 -20.74 21.08
C VAL A 25 0.21 -19.30 21.52
N VAL A 26 -1.04 -18.88 21.49
CA VAL A 26 -1.48 -17.54 21.87
C VAL A 26 -2.62 -17.65 22.85
N ASN A 27 -2.85 -16.59 23.63
CA ASN A 27 -3.90 -16.53 24.65
C ASN A 27 -3.69 -17.52 25.81
N THR A 28 -2.45 -17.70 26.26
CA THR A 28 -2.15 -18.57 27.42
C THR A 28 -2.65 -17.97 28.74
N GLY A 29 -2.83 -16.65 28.82
CA GLY A 29 -3.22 -15.94 30.03
C GLY A 29 -2.09 -15.74 31.04
N ASP A 30 -1.31 -16.79 31.34
CA ASP A 30 -0.37 -16.82 32.48
C ASP A 30 1.05 -17.32 32.16
N ALA A 31 1.36 -17.63 30.91
CA ALA A 31 2.65 -18.18 30.51
C ALA A 31 3.84 -17.28 30.87
N THR A 32 3.72 -15.94 30.84
CA THR A 32 4.83 -15.06 31.28
C THR A 32 5.04 -15.07 32.80
N THR A 33 4.05 -15.55 33.57
CA THR A 33 4.15 -15.72 35.02
C THR A 33 4.60 -17.12 35.42
N VAL A 34 4.27 -18.13 34.63
CA VAL A 34 4.62 -19.54 34.85
C VAL A 34 6.02 -19.87 34.32
N LEU A 35 6.43 -19.27 33.20
CA LEU A 35 7.72 -19.52 32.56
C LEU A 35 8.79 -18.54 33.04
N THR A 36 9.97 -19.07 33.34
CA THR A 36 11.12 -18.27 33.78
C THR A 36 12.16 -18.08 32.68
N ALA A 37 12.86 -16.95 32.71
CA ALA A 37 13.92 -16.67 31.74
C ALA A 37 15.05 -17.74 31.85
N GLY A 38 15.43 -18.31 30.71
CA GLY A 38 16.42 -19.40 30.66
C GLY A 38 15.85 -20.80 30.90
N GLN A 39 14.56 -20.93 31.23
CA GLN A 39 13.92 -22.23 31.35
C GLN A 39 13.76 -22.91 30.00
N GLU A 40 14.20 -24.15 29.92
CA GLU A 40 13.97 -24.98 28.75
C GLU A 40 12.54 -25.51 28.73
N VAL A 41 11.86 -25.37 27.59
CA VAL A 41 10.50 -25.87 27.36
C VAL A 41 10.35 -26.40 25.95
N THR A 42 9.38 -27.29 25.75
CA THR A 42 8.98 -27.79 24.43
C THR A 42 7.52 -27.44 24.15
N LEU A 43 7.28 -26.66 23.10
CA LEU A 43 5.93 -26.39 22.61
C LEU A 43 5.52 -27.43 21.57
N VAL A 44 4.40 -28.09 21.83
CA VAL A 44 3.69 -28.96 20.89
C VAL A 44 2.45 -28.19 20.43
N ALA A 45 2.40 -27.83 19.15
CA ALA A 45 1.23 -27.21 18.52
C ALA A 45 0.75 -28.16 17.42
N ASP A 46 -0.36 -28.85 17.66
CA ASP A 46 -0.93 -29.80 16.71
C ASP A 46 -1.89 -29.12 15.72
N SER A 47 -2.01 -29.75 14.56
CA SER A 47 -2.90 -29.42 13.45
C SER A 47 -4.38 -29.39 13.86
N GLY A 48 -4.75 -30.13 14.91
CA GLY A 48 -6.10 -30.17 15.49
C GLY A 48 -6.47 -28.97 16.36
N GLY A 49 -5.53 -28.06 16.62
CA GLY A 49 -5.75 -26.87 17.46
C GLY A 49 -5.28 -27.05 18.92
N ASP A 50 -4.95 -28.27 19.34
CA ASP A 50 -4.41 -28.53 20.67
C ASP A 50 -2.96 -28.03 20.78
N CYS A 51 -2.68 -27.31 21.86
CA CYS A 51 -1.36 -26.79 22.18
C CYS A 51 -0.94 -27.20 23.60
N THR A 52 0.25 -27.78 23.74
CA THR A 52 0.81 -28.18 25.05
C THR A 52 2.22 -27.63 25.19
N VAL A 53 2.50 -26.97 26.32
CA VAL A 53 3.85 -26.56 26.72
C VAL A 53 4.37 -27.57 27.74
N LEU A 54 5.46 -28.26 27.41
CA LEU A 54 6.11 -29.24 28.27
C LEU A 54 7.36 -28.65 28.91
N GLN A 55 7.60 -28.98 30.18
CA GLN A 55 8.84 -28.63 30.86
C GLN A 55 10.02 -29.44 30.31
N GLY A 56 11.14 -28.76 30.03
CA GLY A 56 12.36 -29.35 29.48
C GLY A 56 12.32 -29.57 27.97
N VAL A 57 13.42 -30.13 27.45
CA VAL A 57 13.58 -30.43 26.02
C VAL A 57 13.13 -31.87 25.73
N ALA A 58 11.96 -32.03 25.14
CA ALA A 58 11.44 -33.32 24.69
C ALA A 58 12.11 -33.72 23.37
N HIS A 59 13.32 -34.28 23.46
CA HIS A 59 14.14 -34.65 22.31
C HIS A 59 13.45 -35.60 21.32
N GLU A 60 12.58 -36.49 21.80
CA GLU A 60 11.84 -37.42 20.93
C GLU A 60 10.85 -36.69 20.01
N LEU A 61 10.11 -35.70 20.54
CA LEU A 61 9.16 -34.89 19.78
C LEU A 61 9.88 -34.05 18.72
N LEU A 62 11.03 -33.46 19.07
CA LEU A 62 11.88 -32.74 18.12
C LEU A 62 12.40 -33.66 17.00
N ARG A 63 12.81 -34.90 17.34
CA ARG A 63 13.21 -35.90 16.34
C ARG A 63 12.05 -36.28 15.42
N ARG A 64 10.84 -36.46 15.96
CA ARG A 64 9.63 -36.77 15.20
C ARG A 64 9.22 -35.64 14.26
N GLN A 65 9.24 -34.39 14.72
CA GLN A 65 8.91 -33.21 13.89
C GLN A 65 9.91 -33.03 12.74
N ARG A 66 11.22 -33.21 13.01
CA ARG A 66 12.25 -33.19 11.96
C ARG A 66 12.03 -34.29 10.92
N ARG A 67 11.67 -35.50 11.34
CA ARG A 67 11.31 -36.61 10.42
C ARG A 67 10.05 -36.28 9.62
N GLY A 68 8.99 -35.76 10.25
CA GLY A 68 7.76 -35.35 9.55
C GLY A 68 7.98 -34.26 8.51
N ALA A 69 8.76 -33.22 8.84
CA ALA A 69 9.12 -32.16 7.91
C ALA A 69 10.02 -32.67 6.76
N ALA A 70 10.95 -33.59 7.05
CA ALA A 70 11.75 -34.25 6.02
C ALA A 70 10.88 -35.08 5.07
N ASN A 71 9.91 -35.84 5.61
CA ASN A 71 8.96 -36.62 4.83
C ASN A 71 8.06 -35.71 3.98
N MET A 72 7.53 -34.62 4.55
CA MET A 72 6.70 -33.66 3.80
C MET A 72 7.49 -32.99 2.66
N ARG A 73 8.77 -32.69 2.87
CA ARG A 73 9.66 -32.20 1.81
C ARG A 73 9.93 -33.23 0.71
N GLN A 74 9.70 -34.52 0.98
CA GLN A 74 9.77 -35.59 -0.02
C GLN A 74 8.44 -35.81 -0.75
N VAL A 75 7.31 -35.38 -0.17
CA VAL A 75 6.00 -35.42 -0.83
C VAL A 75 6.06 -34.66 -2.16
N TYR A 76 5.57 -35.32 -3.21
CA TYR A 76 5.65 -34.80 -4.57
C TYR A 76 4.86 -33.50 -4.73
N GLU A 77 3.65 -33.44 -4.18
CA GLU A 77 2.74 -32.30 -4.22
C GLU A 77 3.35 -31.06 -3.56
N TYR A 78 3.97 -31.22 -2.38
CA TYR A 78 4.63 -30.13 -1.67
C TYR A 78 5.81 -29.57 -2.48
N ARG A 79 6.67 -30.46 -3.03
CA ARG A 79 7.78 -30.05 -3.89
C ARG A 79 7.29 -29.35 -5.15
N ARG A 80 6.24 -29.88 -5.76
CA ARG A 80 5.62 -29.33 -6.97
C ARG A 80 5.01 -27.96 -6.72
N GLN A 81 4.24 -27.79 -5.65
CA GLN A 81 3.68 -26.49 -5.26
C GLN A 81 4.79 -25.47 -5.00
N LYS A 82 5.79 -25.82 -4.19
CA LYS A 82 6.91 -24.92 -3.88
C LYS A 82 7.68 -24.54 -5.14
N TYR A 83 7.89 -25.48 -6.05
CA TYR A 83 8.54 -25.23 -7.34
C TYR A 83 7.72 -24.26 -8.20
N ILE A 84 6.41 -24.51 -8.36
CA ILE A 84 5.49 -23.66 -9.13
C ILE A 84 5.42 -22.24 -8.55
N MET A 85 5.33 -22.11 -7.22
CA MET A 85 5.23 -20.80 -6.56
C MET A 85 6.41 -19.86 -6.84
N ARG A 86 7.61 -20.40 -7.15
CA ARG A 86 8.78 -19.59 -7.55
C ARG A 86 8.56 -18.83 -8.85
N TYR A 87 7.65 -19.30 -9.72
CA TYR A 87 7.30 -18.68 -10.99
C TYR A 87 6.00 -17.87 -10.91
N ILE A 88 5.32 -17.86 -9.76
CA ILE A 88 4.06 -17.14 -9.60
C ILE A 88 4.26 -15.93 -8.70
N ALA A 89 4.71 -16.12 -7.46
CA ALA A 89 4.59 -15.13 -6.40
C ALA A 89 5.66 -14.01 -6.40
N PRO A 90 6.96 -14.27 -6.65
CA PRO A 90 7.98 -13.24 -6.55
C PRO A 90 7.73 -12.07 -7.51
N LEU A 91 7.94 -10.84 -7.06
CA LEU A 91 7.92 -9.64 -7.91
C LEU A 91 9.36 -9.15 -8.13
N ASN A 92 9.83 -9.26 -9.35
CA ASN A 92 11.17 -8.85 -9.78
C ASN A 92 11.12 -7.54 -10.59
N LEU A 93 10.04 -7.27 -11.33
CA LEU A 93 9.83 -6.00 -12.03
C LEU A 93 9.19 -4.96 -11.12
N VAL A 94 9.99 -4.25 -10.33
CA VAL A 94 9.48 -3.30 -9.33
C VAL A 94 9.39 -1.88 -9.88
N ASN A 95 10.45 -1.41 -10.54
CA ASN A 95 10.62 -0.01 -10.95
C ASN A 95 10.40 0.18 -12.47
N PRO A 96 9.32 0.86 -12.88
CA PRO A 96 9.03 1.14 -14.30
C PRO A 96 10.03 2.05 -15.02
N LEU A 97 10.88 2.74 -14.27
CA LEU A 97 11.81 3.72 -14.81
C LEU A 97 13.17 3.11 -15.17
N GLU A 98 13.42 1.88 -14.73
CA GLU A 98 14.63 1.17 -15.10
C GLU A 98 14.52 0.70 -16.55
N GLU A 99 15.62 0.81 -17.31
CA GLU A 99 15.72 0.25 -18.67
C GLU A 99 15.43 -1.26 -18.70
N GLU A 100 15.54 -1.91 -17.54
CA GLU A 100 15.28 -3.32 -17.33
C GLU A 100 13.78 -3.66 -17.27
N PHE A 101 12.88 -2.67 -17.12
CA PHE A 101 11.43 -2.86 -17.06
C PHE A 101 10.85 -3.18 -18.44
N THR A 102 11.08 -4.41 -18.89
CA THR A 102 10.68 -4.88 -20.22
C THR A 102 9.95 -6.21 -20.13
N ALA A 103 9.14 -6.51 -21.14
CA ALA A 103 8.41 -7.78 -21.23
C ALA A 103 9.36 -8.99 -21.12
N GLN A 104 10.54 -8.88 -21.71
CA GLN A 104 11.58 -9.92 -21.75
C GLN A 104 12.16 -10.23 -20.36
N ARG A 105 12.02 -9.31 -19.40
CA ARG A 105 12.51 -9.50 -18.03
C ARG A 105 11.45 -10.03 -17.07
N CYS A 106 10.21 -10.24 -17.51
CA CYS A 106 9.18 -10.88 -16.70
C CYS A 106 9.58 -12.33 -16.41
N ARG A 107 9.86 -12.65 -15.13
CA ARG A 107 10.27 -14.00 -14.70
C ARG A 107 9.14 -14.77 -14.03
N THR A 108 8.12 -14.05 -13.57
CA THR A 108 6.97 -14.62 -12.86
C THR A 108 5.65 -14.11 -13.40
N PHE A 109 4.54 -14.77 -13.04
CA PHE A 109 3.20 -14.25 -13.30
C PHE A 109 2.96 -12.88 -12.66
N ASN A 110 3.49 -12.65 -11.46
CA ASN A 110 3.38 -11.36 -10.81
C ASN A 110 4.11 -10.24 -11.60
N ASP A 111 5.26 -10.56 -12.21
CA ASP A 111 5.96 -9.62 -13.11
C ASP A 111 5.11 -9.28 -14.34
N MET A 112 4.48 -10.28 -14.97
CA MET A 112 3.62 -10.05 -16.14
C MET A 112 2.43 -9.15 -15.81
N ILE A 113 1.76 -9.40 -14.68
CA ILE A 113 0.63 -8.57 -14.22
C ILE A 113 1.09 -7.13 -14.02
N ARG A 114 2.24 -6.94 -13.37
CA ARG A 114 2.83 -5.60 -13.12
C ARG A 114 3.22 -4.90 -14.41
N PHE A 115 3.85 -5.60 -15.35
CA PHE A 115 4.22 -5.06 -16.65
C PHE A 115 3.00 -4.65 -17.47
N MET A 116 1.99 -5.52 -17.59
CA MET A 116 0.74 -5.21 -18.31
C MET A 116 0.02 -4.01 -17.73
N HIS A 117 -0.02 -3.88 -16.39
CA HIS A 117 -0.59 -2.71 -15.73
C HIS A 117 0.12 -1.42 -16.15
N GLU A 118 1.45 -1.40 -16.08
CA GLU A 118 2.24 -0.22 -16.45
C GLU A 118 2.07 0.15 -17.94
N MET A 119 2.14 -0.84 -18.84
CA MET A 119 1.94 -0.59 -20.27
C MET A 119 0.53 -0.09 -20.59
N SER A 120 -0.48 -0.58 -19.87
CA SER A 120 -1.87 -0.10 -20.02
C SER A 120 -2.00 1.36 -19.59
N VAL A 121 -1.38 1.72 -18.47
CA VAL A 121 -1.30 3.11 -18.01
C VAL A 121 -0.56 3.97 -19.05
N GLN A 122 0.60 3.51 -19.53
CA GLN A 122 1.38 4.20 -20.55
C GLN A 122 0.56 4.46 -21.82
N ALA A 123 -0.17 3.46 -22.32
CA ALA A 123 -1.02 3.61 -23.50
C ALA A 123 -2.15 4.64 -23.28
N LEU A 124 -2.74 4.70 -22.08
CA LEU A 124 -3.72 5.71 -21.72
C LEU A 124 -3.10 7.12 -21.71
N VAL A 125 -1.89 7.27 -21.15
CA VAL A 125 -1.16 8.54 -21.10
C VAL A 125 -0.72 9.00 -22.49
N GLU A 126 -0.15 8.10 -23.30
CA GLU A 126 0.26 8.44 -24.67
C GLU A 126 -0.94 8.83 -25.54
N GLY A 127 -2.08 8.14 -25.39
CA GLY A 127 -3.34 8.52 -26.01
C GLY A 127 -3.86 9.88 -25.55
N ALA A 128 -3.59 10.27 -24.29
CA ALA A 128 -3.93 11.58 -23.74
C ALA A 128 -3.04 12.71 -24.27
N VAL A 129 -1.73 12.46 -24.36
CA VAL A 129 -0.72 13.44 -24.78
C VAL A 129 -0.77 13.68 -26.29
N ARG A 130 -1.04 12.65 -27.09
CA ARG A 130 -1.07 12.70 -28.57
C ARG A 130 -2.41 13.18 -29.15
N GLN A 131 -3.17 14.06 -28.49
CA GLN A 131 -4.45 14.56 -29.04
C GLN A 131 -4.28 14.97 -30.52
N GLY A 132 -4.83 14.13 -31.40
CA GLY A 132 -4.48 14.08 -32.82
C GLY A 132 -5.12 12.87 -33.49
N ASN A 133 -4.57 11.66 -33.35
CA ASN A 133 -5.06 10.49 -34.10
C ASN A 133 -4.65 9.13 -33.49
N GLY A 134 -5.35 8.64 -32.46
CA GLY A 134 -5.11 7.27 -32.00
C GLY A 134 -6.11 6.75 -30.97
N LEU A 135 -6.65 5.54 -31.25
CA LEU A 135 -7.49 4.62 -30.46
C LEU A 135 -8.75 5.16 -29.73
N LEU A 136 -8.71 6.35 -29.12
CA LEU A 136 -9.80 6.89 -28.29
C LEU A 136 -11.01 7.43 -29.07
N LYS A 137 -10.94 7.54 -30.41
CA LYS A 137 -12.13 7.83 -31.24
C LYS A 137 -13.15 6.69 -31.23
N PHE A 138 -12.76 5.46 -30.84
CA PHE A 138 -13.67 4.30 -30.80
C PHE A 138 -14.83 4.44 -29.79
N PHE A 139 -14.69 5.30 -28.77
CA PHE A 139 -15.73 5.49 -27.73
C PHE A 139 -16.59 6.74 -27.92
N GLY A 140 -16.47 7.46 -29.05
CA GLY A 140 -17.39 8.56 -29.41
C GLY A 140 -17.44 9.76 -28.46
N ARG A 141 -16.56 9.84 -27.45
CA ARG A 141 -16.56 10.90 -26.43
C ARG A 141 -15.45 11.92 -26.65
N GLN A 142 -15.83 13.19 -26.55
CA GLN A 142 -14.93 14.33 -26.51
C GLN A 142 -13.86 14.12 -25.43
N ARG A 143 -12.58 14.12 -25.84
CA ARG A 143 -11.38 14.14 -24.97
C ARG A 143 -11.51 13.27 -23.70
N ALA A 144 -11.40 11.94 -23.87
CA ALA A 144 -11.53 11.03 -22.73
C ALA A 144 -10.42 11.17 -21.68
N VAL A 145 -9.31 11.86 -21.98
CA VAL A 145 -8.26 12.18 -21.00
C VAL A 145 -8.01 13.69 -20.91
N ARG A 146 -7.95 14.19 -19.68
CA ARG A 146 -7.74 15.61 -19.31
C ARG A 146 -6.64 15.75 -18.25
N ARG A 147 -6.09 16.95 -18.06
CA ARG A 147 -5.10 17.24 -17.01
C ARG A 147 -5.78 17.94 -15.85
N LEU A 148 -5.49 17.51 -14.62
CA LEU A 148 -5.97 18.19 -13.43
C LEU A 148 -5.01 19.31 -13.06
N LYS A 149 -5.52 20.54 -12.95
CA LYS A 149 -4.83 21.72 -12.47
C LYS A 149 -5.32 22.03 -11.05
N ILE A 150 -4.45 21.78 -10.08
CA ILE A 150 -4.69 22.03 -8.65
C ILE A 150 -3.42 22.58 -8.01
N ASP A 151 -3.59 23.21 -6.85
CA ASP A 151 -2.50 23.83 -6.08
C ASP A 151 -1.71 22.79 -5.26
N LEU A 152 -1.33 21.70 -5.93
CA LEU A 152 -0.41 20.69 -5.42
C LEU A 152 0.60 20.41 -6.53
N PRO A 153 1.90 20.19 -6.21
CA PRO A 153 2.92 19.86 -7.20
C PRO A 153 2.83 18.39 -7.61
N LEU A 154 1.67 18.00 -8.14
CA LEU A 154 1.36 16.68 -8.66
C LEU A 154 0.83 16.80 -10.08
N LYS A 155 1.43 16.03 -11.00
CA LYS A 155 0.93 15.92 -12.36
C LYS A 155 -0.11 14.81 -12.37
N MET A 156 -1.39 15.14 -12.54
CA MET A 156 -2.48 14.16 -12.57
C MET A 156 -3.25 14.20 -13.89
N LEU A 157 -3.47 13.02 -14.46
CA LEU A 157 -4.31 12.79 -15.63
C LEU A 157 -5.65 12.21 -15.20
N LEU A 158 -6.73 12.75 -15.75
CA LEU A 158 -8.10 12.34 -15.49
C LEU A 158 -8.65 11.58 -16.70
N VAL A 159 -9.12 10.36 -16.50
CA VAL A 159 -9.85 9.58 -17.51
C VAL A 159 -11.32 9.53 -17.11
N ASP A 160 -12.18 10.30 -17.78
CA ASP A 160 -13.60 10.39 -17.44
C ASP A 160 -14.41 9.29 -18.14
N LEU A 161 -14.91 8.33 -17.35
CA LEU A 161 -15.84 7.28 -17.78
C LEU A 161 -17.28 7.81 -17.95
N GLY A 162 -17.57 8.98 -17.39
CA GLY A 162 -18.84 9.68 -17.48
C GLY A 162 -19.21 10.40 -16.18
N GLY A 163 -19.43 11.71 -16.27
CA GLY A 163 -19.94 12.51 -15.16
C GLY A 163 -18.93 12.73 -14.04
N GLY A 164 -17.66 12.42 -14.25
CA GLY A 164 -16.58 12.75 -13.31
C GLY A 164 -16.06 14.18 -13.46
N VAL A 165 -16.28 14.79 -14.64
CA VAL A 165 -15.93 16.19 -14.94
C VAL A 165 -17.11 16.91 -15.60
N ALA A 166 -17.22 18.23 -15.38
CA ALA A 166 -18.17 19.09 -16.05
C ALA A 166 -18.03 19.00 -17.59
N LYS A 167 -19.18 19.04 -18.28
CA LYS A 167 -19.27 18.87 -19.74
C LYS A 167 -18.46 19.94 -20.50
N GLU A 168 -18.51 21.17 -20.01
CA GLU A 168 -17.85 22.34 -20.63
C GLU A 168 -16.35 22.43 -20.32
N ALA A 169 -15.83 21.60 -19.43
CA ALA A 169 -14.44 21.71 -19.01
C ALA A 169 -13.46 21.33 -20.12
N GLY A 170 -12.35 22.07 -20.18
CA GLY A 170 -11.35 22.00 -21.24
C GLY A 170 -10.38 20.82 -21.12
N ALA A 171 -9.21 20.97 -21.76
CA ALA A 171 -8.12 20.00 -21.66
C ALA A 171 -7.43 20.04 -20.28
N GLU A 172 -7.42 21.21 -19.65
CA GLU A 172 -7.07 21.39 -18.24
C GLU A 172 -8.37 21.56 -17.45
N VAL A 173 -8.47 20.84 -16.33
CA VAL A 173 -9.64 20.77 -15.46
C VAL A 173 -9.20 21.27 -14.10
N THR A 174 -9.89 22.28 -13.59
CA THR A 174 -9.71 22.82 -12.25
C THR A 174 -10.46 21.99 -11.22
N PHE A 175 -10.16 22.19 -9.93
CA PHE A 175 -10.88 21.51 -8.86
C PHE A 175 -12.41 21.76 -8.90
N ASP A 176 -12.85 22.97 -9.26
CA ASP A 176 -14.27 23.33 -9.29
C ASP A 176 -15.04 22.67 -10.45
N GLU A 177 -14.33 22.29 -11.52
CA GLU A 177 -14.92 21.61 -12.67
C GLU A 177 -15.07 20.08 -12.45
N LEU A 178 -14.54 19.55 -11.34
CA LEU A 178 -14.73 18.14 -10.98
C LEU A 178 -16.15 17.92 -10.46
N THR A 179 -16.83 16.90 -10.98
CA THR A 179 -18.16 16.48 -10.54
C THR A 179 -18.16 15.11 -9.86
N SER A 180 -17.05 14.37 -9.93
CA SER A 180 -16.85 13.11 -9.20
C SER A 180 -16.84 13.36 -7.69
N VAL A 181 -17.84 12.82 -6.98
CA VAL A 181 -17.95 12.93 -5.52
C VAL A 181 -16.72 12.36 -4.80
N PRO A 182 -16.29 11.10 -5.07
CA PRO A 182 -15.18 10.54 -4.33
C PRO A 182 -13.83 11.16 -4.69
N LEU A 183 -13.57 11.55 -5.95
CA LEU A 183 -12.33 12.23 -6.31
C LEU A 183 -12.22 13.59 -5.61
N ARG A 184 -13.30 14.38 -5.58
CA ARG A 184 -13.32 15.67 -4.86
C ARG A 184 -12.99 15.49 -3.39
N ALA A 185 -13.60 14.50 -2.73
CA ALA A 185 -13.37 14.23 -1.31
C ALA A 185 -11.89 13.94 -1.00
N VAL A 186 -11.25 13.09 -1.81
CA VAL A 186 -9.80 12.77 -1.66
C VAL A 186 -8.94 14.01 -1.89
N LEU A 187 -9.16 14.74 -2.98
CA LEU A 187 -8.37 15.93 -3.32
C LEU A 187 -8.51 17.03 -2.27
N GLN A 188 -9.71 17.24 -1.72
CA GLN A 188 -9.90 18.18 -0.59
C GLN A 188 -9.05 17.79 0.62
N GLY A 189 -8.93 16.49 0.88
CA GLY A 189 -8.04 15.98 1.91
C GLY A 189 -6.57 16.29 1.61
N MET A 190 -6.13 16.03 0.38
CA MET A 190 -4.75 16.28 -0.05
C MET A 190 -4.38 17.77 -0.02
N MET A 191 -5.33 18.66 -0.30
CA MET A 191 -5.18 20.12 -0.28
C MET A 191 -5.40 20.74 1.11
N HIS A 192 -5.62 19.93 2.16
CA HIS A 192 -5.90 20.47 3.49
C HIS A 192 -4.72 21.32 4.00
N PRO A 193 -4.98 22.54 4.53
CA PRO A 193 -3.93 23.40 5.04
C PRO A 193 -3.03 22.70 6.07
N GLY A 194 -1.73 22.91 5.96
CA GLY A 194 -0.73 22.35 6.88
C GLY A 194 -0.40 20.87 6.67
N VAL A 195 -1.08 20.15 5.78
CA VAL A 195 -0.70 18.76 5.42
C VAL A 195 0.43 18.75 4.39
N TRP A 196 0.44 19.71 3.48
CA TRP A 196 1.52 19.90 2.52
C TRP A 196 2.50 20.96 3.01
N HIS A 197 3.72 20.55 3.37
CA HIS A 197 4.83 21.47 3.65
C HIS A 197 5.66 21.71 2.37
N GLU A 198 5.73 22.95 1.88
CA GLU A 198 6.55 23.37 0.72
C GLU A 198 8.05 23.41 1.03
N GLU A 199 8.40 23.61 2.30
CA GLU A 199 9.79 23.62 2.75
C GLU A 199 10.34 22.20 2.77
N GLY A 200 11.18 21.90 1.78
CA GLY A 200 12.04 20.74 1.81
C GLY A 200 12.79 20.73 3.14
N VAL A 201 12.59 19.65 3.90
CA VAL A 201 13.46 19.27 5.02
C VAL A 201 14.89 19.64 4.65
N ALA A 202 15.53 20.51 5.43
CA ALA A 202 16.87 21.03 5.17
C ALA A 202 17.83 19.86 4.88
N LEU A 203 18.09 19.64 3.59
CA LEU A 203 18.91 18.56 3.09
C LEU A 203 20.35 18.83 3.58
N ARG A 204 20.87 17.96 4.46
CA ARG A 204 22.30 17.97 4.81
C ARG A 204 23.10 17.84 3.53
N GLY A 205 24.20 18.58 3.38
CA GLY A 205 24.90 18.83 2.10
C GLY A 205 25.27 17.62 1.22
N ARG A 206 25.21 16.38 1.75
CA ARG A 206 25.36 15.15 0.95
C ARG A 206 24.12 14.80 0.11
N ASP A 207 22.93 15.23 0.54
CA ASP A 207 21.66 14.95 -0.15
C ASP A 207 21.38 15.93 -1.31
N LEU A 208 22.01 17.11 -1.31
CA LEU A 208 21.91 18.06 -2.43
C LEU A 208 22.58 17.50 -3.69
N MET A 209 23.73 16.84 -3.55
CA MET A 209 24.43 16.20 -4.68
C MET A 209 23.64 14.99 -5.20
N ALA A 210 22.99 14.23 -4.31
CA ALA A 210 22.06 13.15 -4.65
C ALA A 210 20.74 13.64 -5.26
N SER A 211 20.34 14.89 -4.99
CA SER A 211 19.18 15.55 -5.59
C SER A 211 19.48 16.05 -7.00
N MET A 212 20.69 16.56 -7.25
CA MET A 212 21.12 17.02 -8.59
C MET A 212 21.32 15.86 -9.56
N THR A 213 21.86 14.73 -9.09
CA THR A 213 21.95 13.49 -9.89
C THR A 213 20.57 12.90 -10.17
N ARG A 214 19.65 12.90 -9.18
CA ARG A 214 18.25 12.48 -9.40
C ARG A 214 17.47 13.41 -10.34
N ALA A 215 17.72 14.72 -10.32
CA ALA A 215 17.12 15.66 -11.26
C ALA A 215 17.58 15.43 -12.70
N ALA A 216 18.84 15.01 -12.90
CA ALA A 216 19.36 14.61 -14.21
C ALA A 216 18.77 13.26 -14.69
N ASP A 217 18.60 12.28 -13.80
CA ASP A 217 17.95 11.00 -14.14
C ASP A 217 16.45 11.15 -14.47
N LEU A 218 15.76 12.08 -13.80
CA LEU A 218 14.37 12.45 -14.11
C LEU A 218 14.22 13.13 -15.49
N GLY A 219 15.30 13.68 -16.04
CA GLY A 219 15.33 14.21 -17.41
C GLY A 219 15.44 13.13 -18.48
N ASN A 220 15.89 11.92 -18.11
CA ASN A 220 16.14 10.80 -19.04
C ASN A 220 15.09 9.67 -18.96
N ALA A 221 14.23 9.66 -17.94
CA ALA A 221 13.09 8.76 -17.89
C ALA A 221 12.02 9.24 -18.88
N GLY A 222 11.65 8.39 -19.86
CA GLY A 222 10.72 8.73 -20.94
C GLY A 222 9.43 9.42 -20.49
N ALA A 223 8.78 10.17 -21.38
CA ALA A 223 7.69 11.13 -21.13
C ALA A 223 6.44 10.64 -20.35
N THR A 224 6.40 9.40 -19.90
CA THR A 224 5.34 8.70 -19.14
C THR A 224 5.75 8.35 -17.70
N ALA A 225 7.04 8.46 -17.38
CA ALA A 225 7.61 8.32 -16.06
C ALA A 225 7.19 9.46 -15.11
N GLY A 226 6.10 9.29 -14.35
CA GLY A 226 5.78 10.19 -13.23
C GLY A 226 4.42 10.91 -13.26
N TYR A 227 3.47 10.47 -14.09
CA TYR A 227 2.08 10.95 -13.97
C TYR A 227 1.28 10.14 -12.95
N ASN A 228 0.51 10.83 -12.13
CA ASN A 228 -0.60 10.26 -11.37
C ASN A 228 -1.80 10.10 -12.32
N VAL A 229 -2.60 9.07 -12.13
CA VAL A 229 -3.77 8.82 -12.99
C VAL A 229 -5.00 8.59 -12.13
N ALA A 230 -6.10 9.25 -12.47
CA ALA A 230 -7.41 9.03 -11.88
C ALA A 230 -8.39 8.64 -12.98
N VAL A 231 -8.94 7.43 -12.91
CA VAL A 231 -10.07 6.99 -13.73
C VAL A 231 -11.34 7.27 -12.94
N VAL A 232 -12.22 8.11 -13.47
CA VAL A 232 -13.31 8.72 -12.70
C VAL A 232 -14.66 8.61 -13.38
N SER A 233 -15.72 8.51 -12.58
CA SER A 233 -17.09 8.81 -12.95
C SER A 233 -17.72 9.71 -11.86
N ARG A 234 -19.02 10.00 -11.95
CA ARG A 234 -19.72 10.75 -10.89
C ARG A 234 -19.57 10.11 -9.50
N GLU A 235 -19.62 8.79 -9.43
CA GLU A 235 -19.69 8.00 -8.18
C GLU A 235 -18.46 7.11 -7.95
N TYR A 236 -17.52 7.08 -8.89
CA TYR A 236 -16.37 6.18 -8.85
C TYR A 236 -15.05 6.92 -9.04
N VAL A 237 -14.01 6.44 -8.36
CA VAL A 237 -12.63 6.82 -8.61
C VAL A 237 -11.72 5.61 -8.46
N ASN A 238 -10.86 5.40 -9.44
CA ASN A 238 -9.66 4.59 -9.32
C ASN A 238 -8.45 5.50 -9.51
N LEU A 239 -7.73 5.73 -8.43
CA LEU A 239 -6.67 6.70 -8.32
C LEU A 239 -5.35 5.99 -8.05
N SER A 240 -4.40 6.15 -8.97
CA SER A 240 -3.03 5.70 -8.82
C SER A 240 -2.13 6.90 -8.58
N LEU A 241 -1.61 7.01 -7.35
CA LEU A 241 -0.73 8.07 -6.90
C LEU A 241 0.71 7.58 -6.79
N ARG A 242 1.61 8.31 -7.43
CA ARG A 242 3.06 8.14 -7.33
C ARG A 242 3.66 9.41 -6.74
N PHE A 243 4.16 9.30 -5.51
CA PHE A 243 4.88 10.37 -4.83
C PHE A 243 6.34 9.97 -4.62
N GLY A 244 7.20 10.35 -5.56
CA GLY A 244 8.59 9.90 -5.56
C GLY A 244 8.66 8.37 -5.65
N TYR A 245 9.16 7.73 -4.59
CA TYR A 245 9.22 6.27 -4.47
C TYR A 245 7.99 5.64 -3.82
N HIS A 246 7.03 6.42 -3.31
CA HIS A 246 5.78 5.89 -2.78
C HIS A 246 4.76 5.63 -3.88
N PHE A 247 4.14 4.46 -3.83
CA PHE A 247 3.02 4.11 -4.68
C PHE A 247 1.79 3.83 -3.83
N SER A 248 0.70 4.54 -4.10
CA SER A 248 -0.60 4.24 -3.51
C SER A 248 -1.67 4.11 -4.59
N MET A 249 -2.60 3.21 -4.36
CA MET A 249 -3.77 2.99 -5.18
C MET A 249 -4.98 3.13 -4.28
N LEU A 250 -5.95 3.91 -4.71
CA LEU A 250 -7.24 4.08 -4.08
C LEU A 250 -8.32 3.74 -5.10
N ASP A 251 -9.22 2.85 -4.73
CA ASP A 251 -10.39 2.48 -5.51
C ASP A 251 -11.63 2.67 -4.65
N CYS A 252 -12.60 3.43 -5.14
CA CYS A 252 -13.78 3.76 -4.37
C CYS A 252 -15.01 3.86 -5.27
N TYR A 253 -16.11 3.25 -4.80
CA TYR A 253 -17.45 3.51 -5.27
C TYR A 253 -18.27 4.18 -4.15
N CYS A 254 -18.88 5.32 -4.47
CA CYS A 254 -19.65 6.17 -3.57
C CYS A 254 -20.99 6.53 -4.25
N GLY A 255 -22.01 5.72 -3.98
CA GLY A 255 -23.39 5.94 -4.42
C GLY A 255 -24.38 5.95 -3.25
N ASP A 256 -25.66 6.01 -3.59
CA ASP A 256 -26.74 6.20 -2.60
C ASP A 256 -26.96 4.98 -1.69
N GLN A 257 -26.63 3.77 -2.17
CA GLN A 257 -26.87 2.54 -1.43
C GLN A 257 -25.61 2.10 -0.65
N PRO A 258 -25.62 2.11 0.70
CA PRO A 258 -24.44 1.82 1.52
C PRO A 258 -23.77 0.47 1.20
N ARG A 259 -24.56 -0.57 0.92
CA ARG A 259 -24.06 -1.92 0.63
C ARG A 259 -23.16 -2.00 -0.60
N ASN A 260 -23.32 -1.07 -1.54
CA ASN A 260 -22.51 -1.02 -2.76
C ASN A 260 -21.23 -0.21 -2.55
N ASN A 261 -21.21 0.65 -1.53
CA ASN A 261 -20.10 1.55 -1.30
C ASN A 261 -18.91 0.82 -0.71
N HIS A 262 -17.73 1.11 -1.24
CA HIS A 262 -16.48 0.57 -0.76
C HIS A 262 -15.35 1.56 -0.92
N ILE A 263 -14.36 1.44 -0.05
CA ILE A 263 -13.06 2.06 -0.19
C ILE A 263 -12.02 0.97 -0.10
N PHE A 264 -11.22 0.83 -1.15
CA PHE A 264 -10.05 -0.01 -1.21
C PHE A 264 -8.83 0.90 -1.31
N PHE A 265 -7.95 0.83 -0.33
CA PHE A 265 -6.71 1.58 -0.33
C PHE A 265 -5.53 0.62 -0.24
N ARG A 266 -4.52 0.85 -1.07
CA ARG A 266 -3.30 0.07 -1.12
C ARG A 266 -2.11 1.01 -1.11
N PHE A 267 -1.13 0.72 -0.27
CA PHE A 267 0.11 1.46 -0.17
C PHE A 267 1.31 0.52 -0.23
N VAL A 268 2.31 0.89 -1.01
CA VAL A 268 3.62 0.20 -1.07
C VAL A 268 4.71 1.23 -0.81
N GLY A 269 5.47 1.03 0.28
CA GLY A 269 6.61 1.87 0.63
C GLY A 269 7.81 1.56 -0.27
N GLY A 270 8.28 2.52 -1.08
CA GLY A 270 9.39 2.32 -2.01
C GLY A 270 10.79 2.24 -1.40
N ALA A 271 11.82 2.73 -2.10
CA ALA A 271 13.25 2.48 -1.89
C ALA A 271 13.91 3.06 -0.60
N ALA A 272 13.16 3.18 0.50
CA ALA A 272 13.71 3.53 1.81
C ALA A 272 14.24 2.30 2.56
N SER A 273 15.02 2.54 3.62
CA SER A 273 15.48 1.48 4.53
C SER A 273 14.31 0.61 5.02
N ILE A 274 14.56 -0.67 5.28
CA ILE A 274 13.53 -1.61 5.78
C ILE A 274 12.85 -1.05 7.05
N THR A 275 13.64 -0.40 7.92
CA THR A 275 13.18 0.21 9.17
C THR A 275 12.22 1.38 8.92
N SER A 276 12.59 2.33 8.05
CA SER A 276 11.72 3.47 7.71
C SER A 276 10.44 3.05 6.99
N ARG A 277 10.48 1.97 6.19
CA ARG A 277 9.28 1.38 5.58
C ARG A 277 8.32 0.81 6.62
N SER A 278 8.84 0.07 7.60
CA SER A 278 8.05 -0.54 8.68
C SER A 278 7.36 0.53 9.53
N LEU A 279 8.09 1.57 9.94
CA LEU A 279 7.55 2.66 10.76
C LEU A 279 6.44 3.45 10.05
N ARG A 280 6.59 3.68 8.74
CA ARG A 280 5.57 4.33 7.92
C ARG A 280 4.29 3.51 7.86
N LEU A 281 4.42 2.21 7.61
CA LEU A 281 3.28 1.31 7.58
C LEU A 281 2.59 1.25 8.94
N ARG A 282 3.35 1.28 10.04
CA ARG A 282 2.80 1.34 11.38
C ARG A 282 1.96 2.60 11.58
N LEU A 283 2.51 3.79 11.26
CA LEU A 283 1.76 5.05 11.35
C LEU A 283 0.47 4.99 10.53
N MET A 284 0.56 4.57 9.26
CA MET A 284 -0.61 4.44 8.39
C MET A 284 -1.63 3.44 8.92
N ALA A 285 -1.17 2.30 9.44
CA ALA A 285 -2.04 1.28 9.99
C ALA A 285 -2.77 1.79 11.24
N THR A 286 -2.07 2.48 12.14
CA THR A 286 -2.67 3.11 13.32
C THR A 286 -3.76 4.09 12.90
N VAL A 287 -3.49 4.99 11.96
CA VAL A 287 -4.49 5.96 11.50
C VAL A 287 -5.66 5.29 10.80
N LEU A 288 -5.41 4.36 9.86
CA LEU A 288 -6.48 3.73 9.09
C LEU A 288 -7.36 2.81 9.96
N ALA A 289 -6.82 2.20 11.01
CA ALA A 289 -7.59 1.39 11.95
C ALA A 289 -8.65 2.21 12.70
N GLU A 290 -8.37 3.48 13.02
CA GLU A 290 -9.33 4.40 13.66
C GLU A 290 -10.50 4.79 12.75
N TYR A 291 -10.36 4.60 11.44
CA TYR A 291 -11.42 4.81 10.44
C TYR A 291 -12.09 3.49 10.03
N ASP A 292 -12.06 2.48 10.91
CA ASP A 292 -12.71 1.17 10.75
C ASP A 292 -12.26 0.35 9.53
N TYR A 293 -11.13 0.69 8.90
CA TYR A 293 -10.61 -0.12 7.81
C TYR A 293 -10.19 -1.52 8.29
N VAL A 294 -10.58 -2.53 7.53
CA VAL A 294 -10.01 -3.88 7.64
C VAL A 294 -8.64 -3.87 6.98
N LEU A 295 -7.59 -3.97 7.79
CA LEU A 295 -6.20 -3.89 7.34
C LEU A 295 -5.60 -5.29 7.10
N LYS A 296 -4.80 -5.39 6.03
CA LYS A 296 -3.90 -6.50 5.76
C LYS A 296 -2.53 -5.95 5.39
N ILE A 297 -1.53 -6.31 6.18
CA ILE A 297 -0.13 -5.93 5.95
C ILE A 297 0.66 -7.17 5.54
N THR A 298 1.50 -7.07 4.53
CA THR A 298 2.36 -8.18 4.06
C THR A 298 3.68 -7.59 3.58
N GLY A 299 4.74 -7.69 4.38
CA GLY A 299 6.01 -7.03 4.09
C GLY A 299 5.85 -5.51 4.11
N ASP A 300 6.14 -4.85 2.98
CA ASP A 300 6.01 -3.39 2.79
C ASP A 300 4.70 -2.96 2.10
N LEU A 301 3.78 -3.91 1.91
CA LEU A 301 2.45 -3.71 1.38
C LEU A 301 1.43 -3.55 2.51
N LEU A 302 0.71 -2.44 2.51
CA LEU A 302 -0.51 -2.23 3.29
C LEU A 302 -1.71 -2.22 2.36
N VAL A 303 -2.73 -2.98 2.73
CA VAL A 303 -4.05 -2.99 2.07
C VAL A 303 -5.09 -2.71 3.14
N ALA A 304 -5.93 -1.72 2.90
CA ALA A 304 -7.03 -1.31 3.76
C ALA A 304 -8.34 -1.41 2.97
N ARG A 305 -9.37 -2.01 3.57
CA ARG A 305 -10.70 -2.15 2.97
C ARG A 305 -11.78 -1.69 3.90
N LEU A 306 -12.73 -0.92 3.37
CA LEU A 306 -13.95 -0.54 4.05
C LEU A 306 -15.12 -0.72 3.09
N SER A 307 -16.26 -1.18 3.57
CA SER A 307 -17.44 -1.45 2.73
C SER A 307 -18.70 -1.32 3.56
N ASN A 308 -19.86 -1.24 2.91
CA ASN A 308 -21.16 -1.13 3.58
C ASN A 308 -21.30 0.16 4.42
N ILE A 309 -20.88 1.29 3.86
CA ILE A 309 -20.88 2.61 4.52
C ILE A 309 -21.68 3.65 3.72
N GLY A 310 -22.32 4.61 4.39
CA GLY A 310 -23.07 5.68 3.74
C GLY A 310 -22.17 6.63 2.93
N SER A 311 -22.71 7.26 1.88
CA SER A 311 -21.96 8.17 1.00
C SER A 311 -21.29 9.34 1.75
N ASP A 312 -21.96 9.92 2.74
CA ASP A 312 -21.41 10.99 3.58
C ASP A 312 -20.19 10.53 4.39
N GLU A 313 -20.26 9.30 4.91
CA GLU A 313 -19.14 8.66 5.62
C GLU A 313 -17.98 8.37 4.66
N VAL A 314 -18.26 7.84 3.47
CA VAL A 314 -17.26 7.63 2.42
C VAL A 314 -16.50 8.93 2.15
N CYS A 315 -17.21 10.05 1.96
CA CYS A 315 -16.58 11.33 1.68
C CYS A 315 -15.68 11.80 2.83
N ARG A 316 -16.12 11.66 4.08
CA ARG A 316 -15.32 12.01 5.26
C ARG A 316 -14.07 11.16 5.37
N ILE A 317 -14.18 9.84 5.20
CA ILE A 317 -13.05 8.91 5.28
C ILE A 317 -12.09 9.11 4.11
N LEU A 318 -12.58 9.35 2.90
CA LEU A 318 -11.74 9.67 1.74
C LEU A 318 -10.97 10.96 1.92
N ASN A 319 -11.58 11.98 2.54
CA ASN A 319 -10.88 13.21 2.89
C ASN A 319 -9.70 12.92 3.83
N GLN A 320 -9.91 12.11 4.87
CA GLN A 320 -8.85 11.72 5.79
C GLN A 320 -7.79 10.84 5.13
N THR A 321 -8.19 9.93 4.24
CA THR A 321 -7.27 9.07 3.47
C THR A 321 -6.40 9.92 2.52
N GLY A 322 -6.96 10.97 1.93
CA GLY A 322 -6.24 11.95 1.12
C GLY A 322 -5.20 12.73 1.92
N ARG A 323 -5.59 13.23 3.11
CA ARG A 323 -4.66 13.89 4.05
C ARG A 323 -3.51 12.96 4.43
N LEU A 324 -3.83 11.73 4.83
CA LEU A 324 -2.84 10.74 5.26
C LEU A 324 -1.82 10.45 4.16
N SER A 325 -2.29 10.31 2.92
CA SER A 325 -1.44 10.02 1.76
C SER A 325 -0.37 11.09 1.52
N VAL A 326 -0.71 12.36 1.78
CA VAL A 326 0.24 13.49 1.68
C VAL A 326 1.11 13.60 2.93
N TYR A 327 0.51 13.53 4.12
CA TYR A 327 1.19 13.66 5.40
C TYR A 327 2.38 12.69 5.51
N VAL A 328 2.12 11.43 5.17
CA VAL A 328 3.09 10.35 5.27
C VAL A 328 4.29 10.50 4.34
N LYS A 329 4.14 11.21 3.21
CA LYS A 329 5.23 11.47 2.27
C LYS A 329 6.37 12.28 2.89
N GLN A 330 6.05 13.14 3.86
CA GLN A 330 6.98 14.17 4.35
C GLN A 330 7.71 13.76 5.63
N LEU A 331 7.42 12.56 6.16
CA LEU A 331 7.86 12.13 7.50
C LEU A 331 9.08 11.22 7.51
N ASP A 332 9.70 10.95 6.36
CA ASP A 332 10.77 9.95 6.25
C ASP A 332 12.01 10.29 7.08
N ALA A 333 12.29 11.58 7.30
CA ALA A 333 13.37 12.02 8.18
C ALA A 333 13.03 11.92 9.67
N GLN A 334 11.74 11.87 10.03
CA GLN A 334 11.24 11.88 11.41
C GLN A 334 10.82 10.51 11.94
N LEU A 335 10.62 9.54 11.03
CA LEU A 335 10.30 8.16 11.37
C LEU A 335 11.60 7.40 11.70
N ASP A 336 12.10 7.64 12.91
CA ASP A 336 13.33 7.04 13.47
C ASP A 336 13.07 5.91 14.47
N SER A 337 11.86 5.82 15.02
CA SER A 337 11.49 4.92 16.11
C SER A 337 10.00 4.57 16.07
N GLU A 338 9.60 3.50 16.78
CA GLU A 338 8.18 3.15 16.91
C GLU A 338 7.39 4.22 17.67
N GLU A 339 8.04 4.85 18.65
CA GLU A 339 7.46 5.94 19.44
C GLU A 339 7.16 7.17 18.59
N SER A 340 8.06 7.52 17.64
CA SER A 340 7.81 8.63 16.72
C SER A 340 6.69 8.31 15.73
N ALA A 341 6.60 7.07 15.25
CA ALA A 341 5.48 6.62 14.42
C ALA A 341 4.13 6.73 15.14
N ASP A 342 4.04 6.25 16.39
CA ASP A 342 2.82 6.31 17.19
C ASP A 342 2.46 7.74 17.59
N ARG A 343 3.46 8.58 17.88
CA ARG A 343 3.25 10.02 18.14
C ARG A 343 2.68 10.73 16.92
N LEU A 344 3.27 10.55 15.74
CA LEU A 344 2.82 11.20 14.50
C LEU A 344 1.43 10.72 14.07
N ALA A 345 1.10 9.44 14.31
CA ALA A 345 -0.26 8.94 14.12
C ALA A 345 -1.28 9.66 15.02
N ARG A 346 -0.95 9.85 16.31
CA ARG A 346 -1.81 10.61 17.25
C ARG A 346 -1.97 12.06 16.86
N GLU A 347 -0.90 12.73 16.42
CA GLU A 347 -0.98 14.12 15.97
C GLU A 347 -1.86 14.24 14.72
N PHE A 348 -1.73 13.32 13.76
CA PHE A 348 -2.63 13.24 12.61
C PHE A 348 -4.10 13.12 13.03
N LEU A 349 -4.42 12.21 13.95
CA LEU A 349 -5.79 11.98 14.43
C LEU A 349 -6.35 13.20 15.20
N ARG A 350 -5.49 13.98 15.85
CA ARG A 350 -5.86 15.26 16.50
C ARG A 350 -6.00 16.42 15.51
N GLY A 351 -5.70 16.20 14.23
CA GLY A 351 -5.70 17.25 13.21
C GLY A 351 -4.48 18.18 13.28
N ASN A 352 -3.43 17.79 14.00
CA ASN A 352 -2.16 18.52 14.00
C ASN A 352 -1.22 17.93 12.95
N TYR A 353 -1.13 18.62 11.81
CA TYR A 353 -0.28 18.21 10.69
C TYR A 353 1.09 18.89 10.69
N THR A 354 1.39 19.70 11.71
CA THR A 354 2.63 20.46 11.81
C THR A 354 3.80 19.52 12.06
N ILE A 355 4.79 19.57 11.18
CA ILE A 355 6.01 18.79 11.27
C ILE A 355 7.06 19.68 11.97
N GLN A 356 7.26 19.50 13.29
CA GLN A 356 8.32 20.20 14.02
C GLN A 356 9.68 19.54 13.68
N PRO A 357 10.73 20.33 13.37
CA PRO A 357 12.03 19.82 12.93
C PRO A 357 12.79 19.02 13.99
#